data_AF-H5TC05-F1
#
_entry.id   AF-H5TC05-F1
#
_cell.length_a   1.000
_cell.length_b   1.000
_cell.length_c   1.000
_cell.angle_alpha   90.00
_cell.angle_beta   90.00
_cell.angle_gamma   90.00
#
_symmetry.space_group_name_H-M   'P 1'
#
loop_
_entity.id
_entity.type
_entity.pdbx_description
1 polymer ?
#
loop_
_entity_poly.entity_id
_entity_poly.type
_entity_poly.pdbx_seq_one_letter_code
_entity_poly.pdbx_strand_id
1 'polypeptide(L)'
;MNTDILEEHQNAAMKFFKKLLKGQQARPLKIVIDKLRSYWAARREIMPSVAYSTQQYENNRCELSHQPSRQQERQMRRFTSQGQAQRFLACHGIVNNLFRLGRHKMQADNG
;
A
#
# COMPACT_ATOMS: atom_id res chain seq x y z
N MET A 1 -1.35 -24.87 -15.75
CA MET A 1 -1.31 -23.64 -14.93
C MET A 1 -2.36 -22.69 -15.50
N ASN A 2 -3.40 -22.33 -14.74
CA ASN A 2 -4.48 -21.47 -15.23
C ASN A 2 -4.00 -20.04 -15.44
N THR A 3 -4.02 -19.60 -16.69
CA THR A 3 -3.66 -18.25 -17.15
C THR A 3 -4.58 -17.18 -16.59
N ASP A 4 -5.84 -17.54 -16.31
CA ASP A 4 -6.92 -16.60 -15.94
C ASP A 4 -6.71 -15.95 -14.56
N ILE A 5 -6.13 -16.68 -13.61
CA ILE A 5 -5.81 -16.15 -12.26
C ILE A 5 -4.69 -15.11 -12.34
N LEU A 6 -3.71 -15.32 -13.21
CA LEU A 6 -2.63 -14.35 -13.42
C LEU A 6 -3.14 -13.06 -14.06
N GLU A 7 -4.10 -13.16 -14.98
CA GLU A 7 -4.67 -12.02 -15.71
C GLU A 7 -5.56 -11.14 -14.82
N GLU A 8 -6.39 -11.73 -13.95
CA GLU A 8 -7.22 -10.96 -13.01
C GLU A 8 -6.36 -10.14 -12.03
N HIS A 9 -5.33 -10.78 -11.46
CA HIS A 9 -4.41 -10.10 -10.54
C HIS A 9 -3.59 -9.00 -11.23
N GLN A 10 -3.25 -9.16 -12.51
CA GLN A 10 -2.61 -8.11 -13.30
C GLN A 10 -3.52 -6.90 -13.45
N ASN A 11 -4.79 -7.09 -13.82
CA ASN A 11 -5.75 -6.00 -13.98
C ASN A 11 -5.96 -5.21 -12.68
N ALA A 12 -6.02 -5.91 -11.54
CA ALA A 12 -6.09 -5.28 -10.22
C ALA A 12 -4.82 -4.46 -9.89
N ALA A 13 -3.63 -5.02 -10.14
CA ALA A 13 -2.36 -4.33 -9.94
C ALA A 13 -2.23 -3.10 -10.84
N MET A 14 -2.71 -3.18 -12.08
CA MET A 14 -2.74 -2.04 -13.00
C MET A 14 -3.63 -0.90 -12.49
N LYS A 15 -4.85 -1.23 -12.05
CA LYS A 15 -5.77 -0.25 -11.44
C LYS A 15 -5.13 0.40 -10.21
N PHE A 16 -4.45 -0.38 -9.39
CA PHE A 16 -3.72 0.11 -8.23
C PHE A 16 -2.63 1.13 -8.61
N PHE A 17 -1.72 0.77 -9.53
CA PHE A 17 -0.65 1.69 -9.95
C PHE A 17 -1.18 2.96 -10.61
N LYS A 18 -2.22 2.86 -11.46
CA LYS A 18 -2.86 4.05 -12.07
C LYS A 18 -3.41 5.00 -11.01
N LYS A 19 -4.11 4.49 -9.99
CA LYS A 19 -4.61 5.30 -8.87
C LYS A 19 -3.48 5.90 -8.05
N LEU A 20 -2.45 5.10 -7.74
CA LEU A 20 -1.29 5.54 -6.97
C LEU A 20 -0.57 6.70 -7.67
N LEU A 21 -0.23 6.55 -8.95
CA LEU A 21 0.46 7.58 -9.72
C LEU A 21 -0.38 8.85 -9.88
N LYS A 22 -1.70 8.71 -10.09
CA LYS A 22 -2.61 9.86 -10.12
C LYS A 22 -2.59 10.64 -8.80
N GLY A 23 -2.53 9.94 -7.67
CA GLY A 23 -2.47 10.56 -6.34
C GLY A 23 -1.13 11.24 -6.05
N GLN A 24 -0.02 10.69 -6.54
CA GLN A 24 1.32 11.26 -6.31
C GLN A 24 1.62 12.48 -7.18
N GLN A 25 0.89 12.69 -8.28
CA GLN A 25 1.04 13.83 -9.20
C GLN A 25 2.45 14.03 -9.80
N ALA A 26 3.34 13.06 -9.61
CA ALA A 26 4.71 13.10 -10.10
C ALA A 26 5.13 11.73 -10.64
N ARG A 27 6.00 11.75 -11.65
CA ARG A 27 6.57 10.54 -12.21
C ARG A 27 7.71 10.04 -11.30
N PRO A 28 7.66 8.78 -10.81
CA PRO A 28 8.74 8.24 -10.00
C PRO A 28 10.00 8.00 -10.83
N LEU A 29 11.16 8.22 -10.20
CA LEU A 29 12.48 7.89 -10.76
C LEU A 29 12.80 6.39 -10.60
N LYS A 30 12.51 5.84 -9.42
CA LYS A 30 12.63 4.41 -9.09
C LYS A 30 11.39 3.93 -8.36
N ILE A 31 10.95 2.71 -8.65
CA ILE A 31 9.91 2.02 -7.89
C ILE A 31 10.46 0.76 -7.25
N VAL A 32 10.21 0.57 -5.95
CA VAL A 32 10.50 -0.68 -5.26
C VAL A 32 9.19 -1.45 -5.14
N ILE A 33 9.15 -2.65 -5.72
CA ILE A 33 7.96 -3.51 -5.74
C ILE A 33 8.30 -4.88 -5.15
N ASP A 34 7.26 -5.62 -4.76
CA ASP A 34 7.45 -7.01 -4.37
C ASP A 34 7.79 -7.90 -5.59
N LYS A 35 8.00 -9.19 -5.34
CA LYS A 35 8.32 -10.18 -6.37
C LYS A 35 7.08 -10.81 -7.01
N LEU A 36 5.88 -10.24 -6.84
CA LEU A 36 4.66 -10.79 -7.43
C LEU A 36 4.63 -10.60 -8.94
N ARG A 37 4.24 -11.66 -9.67
CA ARG A 37 4.16 -11.66 -11.14
C ARG A 37 3.18 -10.61 -11.67
N SER A 38 2.05 -10.39 -10.98
CA SER A 38 1.05 -9.38 -11.33
C SER A 38 1.60 -7.95 -11.27
N TYR A 39 2.45 -7.66 -10.29
CA TYR A 39 3.08 -6.35 -10.15
C TYR A 39 4.11 -6.11 -11.25
N TRP A 40 4.89 -7.15 -11.58
CA TRP A 40 5.83 -7.08 -12.69
C TRP A 40 5.13 -6.85 -14.03
N ALA A 41 4.06 -7.59 -14.31
CA ALA A 41 3.25 -7.43 -15.52
C ALA A 41 2.65 -6.01 -15.60
N ALA A 42 2.00 -5.54 -14.53
CA ALA A 42 1.42 -4.20 -14.49
C ALA A 42 2.46 -3.08 -14.62
N ARG A 43 3.65 -3.24 -14.01
CA ARG A 43 4.76 -2.28 -14.13
C ARG A 43 5.23 -2.16 -15.57
N ARG A 44 5.38 -3.28 -16.29
CA ARG A 44 5.83 -3.28 -17.70
C ARG A 44 4.88 -2.48 -18.60
N GLU A 45 3.59 -2.53 -18.33
CA GLU A 45 2.61 -1.77 -19.10
C GLU A 45 2.53 -0.29 -18.69
N ILE A 46 2.49 0.00 -17.39
CA ILE A 46 2.19 1.36 -16.90
C ILE A 46 3.42 2.26 -16.85
N MET A 47 4.59 1.70 -16.54
CA MET A 47 5.80 2.46 -16.31
C MET A 47 7.06 1.71 -16.80
N PRO A 48 7.12 1.37 -18.10
CA PRO A 48 8.21 0.55 -18.66
C PRO A 48 9.59 1.18 -18.44
N SER A 49 9.69 2.51 -18.54
CA SER A 49 10.93 3.29 -18.46
C SER A 49 11.28 3.80 -17.05
N VAL A 50 10.54 3.40 -16.02
CA VAL A 50 10.89 3.72 -14.62
C VAL A 50 11.82 2.65 -14.08
N ALA A 51 12.93 3.05 -13.47
CA ALA A 51 13.86 2.12 -12.82
C ALA A 51 13.13 1.34 -11.72
N TYR A 52 13.43 0.07 -11.54
CA TYR A 52 12.76 -0.74 -10.54
C TYR A 52 13.72 -1.61 -9.76
N SER A 53 13.29 -2.05 -8.58
CA SER A 53 14.02 -3.03 -7.79
C SER A 53 13.07 -3.91 -6.97
N THR A 54 13.54 -5.12 -6.71
CA THR A 54 12.93 -6.14 -5.84
C THR A 54 13.96 -6.71 -4.86
N GLN A 55 15.05 -5.96 -4.64
CA GLN A 55 16.10 -6.35 -3.72
C GLN A 55 15.53 -6.54 -2.30
N GLN A 56 16.13 -7.49 -1.59
CA GLN A 56 15.71 -7.83 -0.24
C GLN A 56 15.73 -6.59 0.64
N TYR A 57 14.69 -6.43 1.46
CA TYR A 57 14.51 -5.34 2.44
C TYR A 57 14.28 -3.93 1.88
N GLU A 58 14.44 -3.66 0.58
CA GLU A 58 14.17 -2.32 0.04
C GLU A 58 12.70 -1.90 0.18
N ASN A 59 11.77 -2.87 0.22
CA ASN A 59 10.34 -2.62 0.41
C ASN A 59 9.93 -2.53 1.89
N ASN A 60 10.86 -2.67 2.86
CA ASN A 60 10.56 -2.67 4.29
C ASN A 60 9.78 -1.43 4.73
N ARG A 61 10.10 -0.25 4.18
CA ARG A 61 9.36 0.99 4.51
C ARG A 61 7.88 0.89 4.15
N CYS A 62 7.59 0.29 2.99
CA CYS A 62 6.22 0.03 2.55
C CYS A 62 5.56 -0.99 3.48
N GLU A 63 6.24 -2.10 3.77
CA GLU A 63 5.72 -3.15 4.66
C GLU A 63 5.43 -2.66 6.09
N LEU A 64 6.31 -1.83 6.64
CA LEU A 64 6.16 -1.18 7.95
C LEU A 64 4.99 -0.19 7.94
N SER A 65 4.79 0.56 6.86
CA SER A 65 3.68 1.51 6.74
C SER A 65 2.30 0.83 6.80
N HIS A 66 2.23 -0.46 6.46
CA HIS A 66 1.01 -1.26 6.56
C HIS A 66 0.75 -1.84 7.97
N GLN A 67 1.73 -1.82 8.89
CA GLN A 67 1.56 -2.41 10.22
C GLN A 67 0.41 -1.80 11.01
N PRO A 68 0.23 -0.46 11.09
CA PRO A 68 -0.89 0.14 11.82
C PRO A 68 -2.25 -0.30 11.25
N SER A 69 -2.40 -0.27 9.92
CA SER A 69 -3.63 -0.70 9.24
C SER A 69 -3.94 -2.17 9.54
N ARG A 70 -2.93 -3.05 9.48
CA ARG A 70 -3.07 -4.49 9.79
C ARG A 70 -3.37 -4.74 11.27
N GLN A 71 -2.79 -3.96 12.17
CA GLN A 71 -3.08 -4.08 13.59
C GLN A 71 -4.54 -3.73 13.90
N GLN A 72 -5.03 -2.63 13.33
CA GLN A 72 -6.43 -2.23 13.50
C GLN A 72 -7.40 -3.22 12.85
N GLU A 73 -7.10 -3.70 11.63
CA GLU A 73 -7.87 -4.76 10.97
C GLU A 73 -7.99 -6.03 11.83
N ARG A 74 -6.90 -6.45 12.48
CA ARG A 74 -6.91 -7.58 13.44
C ARG A 74 -7.74 -7.30 14.68
N GLN A 75 -7.63 -6.11 15.28
CA GLN A 75 -8.45 -5.70 16.43
C GLN A 75 -9.94 -5.70 16.09
N MET A 76 -10.29 -5.36 14.86
CA MET A 76 -11.66 -5.40 14.33
C MET A 76 -12.15 -6.79 13.92
N ARG A 77 -11.40 -7.86 14.22
CA ARG A 77 -11.69 -9.25 13.83
C ARG A 77 -11.76 -9.48 12.31
N ARG A 78 -10.93 -8.74 11.55
CA ARG A 78 -10.86 -8.75 10.08
C ARG A 78 -12.12 -8.19 9.42
N PHE A 79 -11.99 -7.85 8.14
CA PHE A 79 -13.15 -7.39 7.36
C PHE A 79 -13.99 -8.57 6.89
N THR A 80 -15.30 -8.49 7.09
CA THR A 80 -16.28 -9.48 6.64
C THR A 80 -16.78 -9.21 5.21
N SER A 81 -16.45 -8.04 4.64
CA SER A 81 -16.79 -7.69 3.26
C SER A 81 -15.80 -6.68 2.66
N GLN A 82 -15.73 -6.65 1.32
CA GLN A 82 -14.94 -5.65 0.59
C GLN A 82 -15.42 -4.21 0.89
N GLY A 83 -16.73 -3.99 1.02
CA GLY A 83 -17.28 -2.68 1.35
C GLY A 83 -16.86 -2.19 2.74
N GLN A 84 -16.77 -3.08 3.72
CA GLN A 84 -16.24 -2.74 5.05
C GLN A 84 -14.76 -2.35 4.98
N ALA A 85 -13.95 -3.10 4.23
CA ALA A 85 -12.54 -2.79 4.02
C ALA A 85 -12.35 -1.41 3.35
N GLN A 86 -13.15 -1.10 2.32
CA GLN A 86 -13.08 0.20 1.64
C GLN A 86 -13.45 1.36 2.56
N ARG A 87 -14.54 1.24 3.34
CA ARG A 87 -14.94 2.28 4.31
C ARG A 87 -13.86 2.50 5.38
N PHE A 88 -13.28 1.42 5.88
CA PHE A 88 -12.15 1.51 6.81
C PHE A 88 -10.97 2.25 6.20
N LEU A 89 -10.51 1.83 5.01
CA LEU A 89 -9.35 2.42 4.34
C LEU A 89 -9.56 3.91 3.98
N ALA A 90 -10.78 4.30 3.62
CA ALA A 90 -11.12 5.69 3.32
C ALA A 90 -10.96 6.61 4.55
N CYS A 91 -11.34 6.15 5.74
CA CYS A 91 -11.24 6.91 6.98
C CYS A 91 -9.87 6.79 7.65
N HIS A 92 -9.16 5.67 7.45
CA HIS A 92 -7.93 5.32 8.15
C HIS A 92 -6.82 6.38 8.04
N GLY A 93 -6.64 6.97 6.86
CA GLY A 93 -5.64 8.02 6.64
C GLY A 93 -5.91 9.29 7.46
N ILE A 94 -7.19 9.70 7.54
CA ILE A 94 -7.64 10.88 8.30
C ILE A 94 -7.49 10.61 9.80
N VAL A 95 -7.97 9.45 10.26
CA VAL A 95 -7.91 9.01 11.66
C VAL A 95 -6.46 8.92 12.14
N ASN A 96 -5.58 8.25 11.41
CA ASN A 96 -4.18 8.13 11.82
C ASN A 96 -3.44 9.47 11.82
N ASN A 97 -3.74 10.38 10.88
CA ASN A 97 -3.14 11.71 10.91
C ASN A 97 -3.63 12.51 12.13
N LEU A 98 -4.94 12.48 12.42
CA LEU A 98 -5.53 13.15 13.57
C LEU A 98 -4.92 12.68 14.90
N PHE A 99 -4.76 11.37 15.10
CA PHE A 99 -4.18 10.81 16.32
C PHE A 99 -2.64 10.89 16.40
N ARG A 100 -1.95 11.20 15.29
CA ARG A 100 -0.49 11.45 15.28
C ARG A 100 -0.13 12.91 15.56
N LEU A 101 -1.01 13.86 15.24
CA LEU A 101 -0.81 15.30 15.45
C LEU A 101 -0.65 15.72 16.92
N GLY A 102 -0.95 14.86 17.91
CA GLY A 102 -0.79 15.15 19.33
C GLY A 102 0.49 14.65 19.99
N ARG A 103 1.28 13.76 19.35
CA ARG A 103 2.40 13.09 20.03
C ARG A 103 3.61 13.96 20.30
N HIS A 104 3.82 15.02 19.50
CA HIS A 104 4.88 16.00 19.77
C HIS A 104 4.56 16.90 20.98
N LYS A 105 3.33 16.83 21.52
CA LYS A 105 2.90 17.55 22.73
C LYS A 105 2.84 16.67 23.98
N MET A 106 3.09 15.38 23.85
CA MET A 106 3.15 14.45 24.98
C MET A 106 4.60 14.43 25.47
N GLN A 107 4.93 15.27 26.45
CA GLN A 107 6.17 15.07 27.23
C GLN A 107 6.00 13.82 28.09
N ALA A 108 7.05 13.00 28.17
CA ALA A 108 7.11 11.94 29.15
C ALA A 108 7.32 12.58 30.52
N ASP A 109 6.40 12.34 31.45
CA ASP A 109 6.63 12.63 32.86
C ASP A 109 7.49 11.49 33.40
N ASN A 110 8.77 11.76 33.64
CA ASN A 110 9.68 10.80 34.26
C ASN A 110 9.46 10.89 35.78
N GLY A 111 8.41 10.21 36.26
CA GLY A 111 8.20 9.92 37.68
C GLY A 111 9.09 8.78 38.16
#